data_AF-A0A831YHX0-F1
#
_entry.id   AF-A0A831YHX0-F1
#
_cell.length_a   1.000
_cell.length_b   1.000
_cell.length_c   1.000
_cell.angle_alpha   90.00
_cell.angle_beta   90.00
_cell.angle_gamma   90.00
#
_symmetry.space_group_name_H-M   'P 1'
#
loop_
_entity.id
_entity.type
_entity.pdbx_description
1 polymer ?
#
loop_
_entity_poly.entity_id
_entity_poly.type
_entity_poly.pdbx_seq_one_letter_code
_entity_poly.pdbx_strand_id
1 'polypeptide(L)'
;MKVWKIRQYLPALLLYIQRRMEGGRGAVVSIRTRDVCGVDRLCGMAVHSLMTRLAERGLARRLKRGTYLIERAAVEEVLAALRQWI
;
A
#
# COMPACT_ATOMS: atom_id res chain seq x y z
N MET A 1 -0.85 15.61 -4.63
CA MET A 1 -1.69 15.28 -3.46
C MET A 1 -1.10 15.97 -2.25
N LYS A 2 -1.88 16.71 -1.44
CA LYS A 2 -1.35 17.43 -0.27
C LYS A 2 -0.74 16.43 0.74
N VAL A 3 0.45 16.71 1.26
CA VAL A 3 1.20 15.86 2.21
C VAL A 3 0.34 15.42 3.40
N TRP A 4 -0.48 16.33 3.91
CA TRP A 4 -1.44 16.11 5.01
C TRP A 4 -2.44 14.98 4.73
N LYS A 5 -2.91 14.82 3.48
CA LYS A 5 -3.83 13.72 3.12
C LYS A 5 -3.10 12.38 3.06
N ILE A 6 -1.83 12.36 2.63
CA ILE A 6 -1.01 11.13 2.65
C ILE A 6 -0.85 10.67 4.09
N ARG A 7 -0.46 11.57 5.01
CA ARG A 7 -0.33 11.29 6.45
C ARG A 7 -1.60 10.72 7.09
N GLN A 8 -2.79 11.09 6.61
CA GLN A 8 -4.06 10.64 7.17
C GLN A 8 -4.41 9.19 6.79
N TYR A 9 -4.07 8.74 5.57
CA TYR A 9 -4.44 7.39 5.07
C TYR A 9 -3.29 6.39 5.12
N LEU A 10 -2.04 6.85 5.28
CA LEU A 10 -0.87 5.98 5.43
C LEU A 10 -0.95 4.99 6.60
N PRO A 11 -1.43 5.37 7.81
CA PRO A 11 -1.47 4.46 8.95
C PRO A 11 -2.34 3.22 8.70
N ALA A 12 -3.47 3.39 8.00
CA ALA A 12 -4.36 2.29 7.63
C ALA A 12 -3.68 1.31 6.67
N LEU A 13 -2.92 1.83 5.69
CA LEU A 13 -2.15 1.02 4.75
C LEU A 13 -1.01 0.27 5.45
N LEU A 14 -0.27 0.94 6.34
CA LEU A 14 0.82 0.33 7.11
C LEU A 14 0.31 -0.80 8.00
N LEU A 15 -0.76 -0.56 8.76
CA LEU A 15 -1.39 -1.55 9.61
C LEU A 15 -1.89 -2.77 8.80
N TYR A 16 -2.49 -2.52 7.63
CA TYR A 16 -2.94 -3.59 6.75
C TYR A 16 -1.78 -4.47 6.28
N ILE A 17 -0.65 -3.86 5.87
CA ILE A 17 0.55 -4.59 5.43
C ILE A 17 1.15 -5.40 6.59
N GLN A 18 1.29 -4.81 7.78
CA GLN A 18 1.82 -5.52 8.97
C GLN A 18 0.98 -6.73 9.34
N ARG A 19 -0.35 -6.60 9.40
CA ARG A 19 -1.26 -7.73 9.66
C ARG A 19 -1.14 -8.83 8.60
N ARG A 20 -0.94 -8.47 7.34
CA ARG A 20 -0.76 -9.43 6.24
C ARG A 20 0.61 -10.12 6.27
N MET A 21 1.62 -9.49 6.87
CA MET A 21 2.92 -10.12 7.13
C MET A 21 2.82 -11.16 8.24
N GLU A 22 2.21 -10.81 9.37
CA GLU A 22 2.08 -11.69 10.54
C GLU A 22 1.26 -12.95 10.26
N GLY A 23 0.17 -12.84 9.47
CA GLY A 23 -0.77 -13.95 9.27
C GLY A 23 -0.75 -14.65 7.90
N GLY A 24 -0.04 -14.11 6.90
CA GLY A 24 -0.11 -14.65 5.53
C GLY A 24 0.91 -15.76 5.23
N ARG A 25 0.55 -16.69 4.33
CA ARG A 25 1.48 -17.65 3.69
C ARG A 25 1.69 -17.23 2.22
N GLY A 26 2.91 -17.37 1.70
CA GLY A 26 3.26 -17.11 0.30
C GLY A 26 4.34 -16.03 0.11
N ALA A 27 4.92 -15.96 -1.10
CA ALA A 27 6.00 -15.01 -1.43
C ALA A 27 5.53 -13.55 -1.58
N VAL A 28 4.25 -13.34 -1.88
CA VAL A 28 3.67 -12.02 -2.17
C VAL A 28 2.55 -11.65 -1.20
N VAL A 29 2.44 -10.35 -0.91
CA VAL A 29 1.33 -9.72 -0.19
C VAL A 29 0.39 -9.08 -1.18
N SER A 30 -0.88 -9.51 -1.19
CA SER A 30 -1.93 -8.87 -1.99
C SER A 30 -2.61 -7.74 -1.22
N ILE A 31 -2.54 -6.53 -1.79
CA ILE A 31 -3.16 -5.33 -1.26
C ILE A 31 -4.33 -4.97 -2.16
N ARG A 32 -5.54 -5.07 -1.62
CA ARG A 32 -6.74 -4.57 -2.25
C ARG A 32 -7.09 -3.23 -1.65
N THR A 33 -7.22 -2.21 -2.48
CA THR A 33 -7.55 -0.85 -2.03
C THR A 33 -8.87 -0.82 -1.23
N ARG A 34 -9.85 -1.64 -1.62
CA ARG A 34 -11.11 -1.82 -0.90
C ARG A 34 -10.97 -2.43 0.50
N ASP A 35 -9.97 -3.29 0.72
CA ASP A 35 -9.77 -3.93 2.04
C ASP A 35 -9.10 -2.94 3.02
N VAL A 36 -8.40 -1.93 2.48
CA VAL A 36 -7.75 -0.86 3.26
C VAL A 36 -8.72 0.30 3.51
N CYS A 37 -9.42 0.75 2.46
CA CYS A 37 -10.22 1.98 2.47
C CYS A 37 -11.73 1.76 2.61
N GLY A 38 -12.21 0.52 2.52
CA GLY A 38 -13.65 0.23 2.49
C GLY A 38 -14.37 0.99 1.38
N VAL A 39 -15.34 1.81 1.77
CA VAL A 39 -16.18 2.64 0.88
C VAL A 39 -15.64 4.06 0.70
N ASP A 40 -14.58 4.45 1.42
CA ASP A 40 -14.01 5.80 1.33
C ASP A 40 -13.28 6.00 0.00
N ARG A 41 -13.91 6.79 -0.89
CA ARG A 41 -13.37 7.15 -2.20
C ARG A 41 -12.11 8.02 -2.11
N LEU A 42 -12.00 8.88 -1.09
CA LEU A 42 -10.82 9.74 -0.90
C LEU A 42 -9.61 8.91 -0.48
N CYS A 43 -9.80 8.00 0.48
CA CYS A 43 -8.79 7.00 0.83
C CYS A 43 -8.41 6.18 -0.41
N GLY A 44 -9.40 5.70 -1.17
CA GLY A 44 -9.16 4.89 -2.36
C GLY A 44 -8.29 5.58 -3.41
N MET A 45 -8.53 6.87 -3.68
CA MET A 45 -7.68 7.67 -4.56
C MET A 45 -6.27 7.88 -3.99
N ALA A 46 -6.16 8.11 -2.68
CA ALA A 46 -4.88 8.31 -2.02
C ALA A 46 -4.00 7.06 -2.06
N VAL A 47 -4.56 5.92 -1.66
CA VAL A 47 -3.89 4.61 -1.70
C VAL A 47 -3.56 4.22 -3.14
N HIS A 48 -4.46 4.42 -4.10
CA HIS A 48 -4.16 4.17 -5.51
C HIS A 48 -2.95 4.98 -5.99
N SER A 49 -2.88 6.26 -5.64
CA SER A 49 -1.76 7.12 -6.05
C SER A 49 -0.44 6.70 -5.40
N LEU A 50 -0.46 6.32 -4.11
CA LEU A 50 0.71 5.80 -3.39
C LEU A 50 1.20 4.48 -3.99
N MET A 51 0.28 3.54 -4.19
CA MET A 51 0.61 2.22 -4.74
C MET A 51 1.11 2.30 -6.19
N THR A 52 0.60 3.24 -6.99
CA THR A 52 1.13 3.50 -8.33
C THR A 52 2.57 4.01 -8.27
N ARG A 53 2.91 4.92 -7.36
CA ARG A 53 4.30 5.39 -7.18
C ARG A 53 5.24 4.29 -6.70
N LEU A 54 4.77 3.41 -5.81
CA LEU A 54 5.52 2.22 -5.41
C LEU A 54 5.75 1.29 -6.60
N ALA A 55 4.76 1.17 -7.49
CA ALA A 55 4.89 0.37 -8.70
C ALA A 55 5.86 0.97 -9.73
N GLU A 56 5.86 2.29 -9.90
CA GLU A 56 6.85 3.00 -10.72
C GLU A 56 8.28 2.81 -10.22
N ARG A 57 8.46 2.63 -8.90
CA ARG A 57 9.76 2.31 -8.28
C ARG A 57 10.11 0.81 -8.31
N GLY A 58 9.24 -0.05 -8.86
CA GLY A 58 9.43 -1.50 -8.87
C GLY A 58 9.18 -2.20 -7.53
N LEU A 59 8.73 -1.48 -6.51
CA LEU A 59 8.47 -2.02 -5.16
C LEU A 59 7.10 -2.69 -5.03
N ALA A 60 6.20 -2.43 -5.98
CA ALA A 60 4.90 -3.06 -6.07
C ALA A 60 4.57 -3.42 -7.51
N ARG A 61 3.75 -4.44 -7.72
CA ARG A 61 3.22 -4.80 -9.04
C ARG A 61 1.72 -4.64 -9.07
N ARG A 62 1.21 -3.90 -10.06
CA ARG A 62 -0.24 -3.81 -10.28
C ARG A 62 -0.72 -5.10 -10.93
N LEU A 63 -1.64 -5.81 -10.28
CA LEU A 63 -2.27 -7.00 -10.85
C LEU A 63 -3.53 -6.65 -11.64
N LYS A 64 -4.39 -5.84 -11.04
CA LYS A 64 -5.63 -5.32 -11.65
C LYS A 64 -6.04 -4.01 -10.97
N ARG A 65 -7.08 -3.35 -11.48
CA ARG A 65 -7.57 -2.10 -10.89
C ARG A 65 -7.88 -2.29 -9.39
N GLY A 66 -7.20 -1.50 -8.55
CA GLY A 66 -7.35 -1.55 -7.09
C GLY A 66 -6.78 -2.81 -6.42
N THR A 67 -5.92 -3.58 -7.10
CA THR A 67 -5.18 -4.70 -6.51
C THR A 67 -3.72 -4.65 -6.89
N TYR A 68 -2.87 -4.64 -5.88
CA TYR A 68 -1.42 -4.57 -5.98
C TYR A 68 -0.79 -5.76 -5.27
N LEU A 69 0.37 -6.17 -5.74
CA LEU A 69 1.20 -7.22 -5.17
C LEU A 69 2.50 -6.59 -4.69
N ILE A 70 2.96 -7.01 -3.53
CA ILE A 70 4.27 -6.64 -3.00
C ILE A 70 5.00 -7.93 -2.66
N GLU A 71 6.24 -8.07 -3.12
CA GLU A 71 7.09 -9.19 -2.70
C GLU A 71 7.37 -9.05 -1.20
N ARG A 72 7.26 -10.13 -0.43
CA ARG A 72 7.52 -10.09 1.02
C ARG A 72 8.93 -9.60 1.35
N ALA A 73 9.91 -9.97 0.53
CA ALA A 73 11.27 -9.48 0.66
C ALA A 73 11.39 -7.95 0.51
N ALA A 74 10.49 -7.34 -0.25
CA ALA A 74 10.46 -5.89 -0.50
C ALA A 74 9.56 -5.13 0.49
N VAL A 75 8.92 -5.80 1.46
CA VAL A 75 7.98 -5.10 2.36
C VAL A 75 8.71 -4.09 3.24
N GLU A 76 9.85 -4.45 3.83
CA GLU A 76 10.64 -3.50 4.64
C GLU A 76 11.06 -2.27 3.81
N GLU A 77 11.46 -2.48 2.56
CA GLU A 77 11.80 -1.40 1.64
C GLU A 77 10.60 -0.52 1.28
N VAL A 78 9.43 -1.13 1.08
CA VAL A 78 8.16 -0.40 0.88
C VAL A 78 7.83 0.44 2.11
N LEU A 79 7.96 -0.12 3.31
CA LEU A 79 7.69 0.61 4.56
C LEU A 79 8.64 1.81 4.71
N ALA A 80 9.92 1.63 4.39
CA ALA A 80 10.90 2.72 4.37
C ALA A 80 10.55 3.79 3.33
N ALA A 81 10.19 3.40 2.10
CA ALA A 81 9.80 4.33 1.04
C ALA A 81 8.52 5.12 1.41
N LEU A 82 7.55 4.47 2.04
CA LEU A 82 6.32 5.13 2.52
C LEU A 82 6.61 6.15 3.63
N ARG A 83 7.56 5.86 4.53
CA ARG A 83 8.00 6.80 5.58
C ARG A 83 8.70 8.04 5.03
N GLN A 84 9.42 7.92 3.92
CA GLN A 84 10.07 9.09 3.27
C GLN A 84 9.06 10.07 2.63
N TRP A 85 7.81 9.67 2.44
CA TRP A 85 6.76 10.52 1.87
C TRP A 85 5.87 11.19 2.94
N ILE A 86 6.22 11.01 4.23
CA ILE A 86 5.61 11.67 5.39
C ILE A 86 6.24 13.05 5.57
#